data_AF-A0A7C3UQV9-F1
#
_entry.id   AF-A0A7C3UQV9-F1
#
_cell.length_a   1.000
_cell.length_b   1.000
_cell.length_c   1.000
_cell.angle_alpha   90.00
_cell.angle_beta   90.00
_cell.angle_gamma   90.00
#
_symmetry.space_group_name_H-M   'P 1'
#
loop_
_entity.id
_entity.type
_entity.pdbx_description
1 polymer ?
#
loop_
_entity_poly.entity_id
_entity_poly.type
_entity_poly.pdbx_seq_one_letter_code
_entity_poly.pdbx_strand_id
1 'polypeptide(L)'
;MRDSRLIFIMGKRGSGKSLTATLFALFYKIKGFKVYSNMQSQKLADGHIKDYNKHFWHDEDNSPKVLIIDEAQKDLDSRRAMSDDNIGYTNIIAQSRKNNLDIIITSTRYHNIDVRVRDIVDYYILPHFNKKNNILTLYYYDDSQELVKIKNYHIPNWLFELYDTTEKILPDTFERD
;
A
#
# COMPACT_ATOMS: atom_id res chain seq x y z
N MET A 1 -11.45 15.67 11.95
CA MET A 1 -11.08 14.82 10.80
C MET A 1 -9.90 13.97 11.24
N ARG A 2 -9.89 12.65 10.99
CA ARG A 2 -8.74 11.81 11.34
C ARG A 2 -7.60 12.12 10.37
N ASP A 3 -6.37 12.21 10.86
CA ASP A 3 -5.21 12.26 9.97
C ASP A 3 -5.08 10.93 9.23
N SER A 4 -5.49 10.93 7.96
CA SER A 4 -5.17 9.83 7.05
C SER A 4 -3.68 9.81 6.77
N ARG A 5 -3.14 8.61 6.63
CA ARG A 5 -1.71 8.36 6.43
C ARG A 5 -1.44 7.75 5.07
N LEU A 6 -0.46 8.29 4.37
CA LEU A 6 0.16 7.68 3.21
C LEU A 6 1.50 7.06 3.61
N ILE A 7 1.58 5.73 3.53
CA ILE A 7 2.76 4.95 3.90
C ILE A 7 3.34 4.29 2.66
N PHE A 8 4.64 4.45 2.47
CA PHE A 8 5.36 3.88 1.34
C PHE A 8 6.35 2.80 1.79
N ILE A 9 6.06 1.55 1.48
CA ILE A 9 6.89 0.39 1.82
C ILE A 9 7.80 0.05 0.64
N MET A 10 9.12 0.18 0.81
CA MET A 10 10.07 -0.03 -0.29
C MET A 10 11.21 -0.98 0.06
N GLY A 11 11.80 -1.59 -0.96
CA GLY A 11 12.92 -2.51 -0.78
C GLY A 11 13.01 -3.57 -1.88
N LYS A 12 14.15 -4.27 -1.91
CA LYS A 12 14.43 -5.34 -2.88
C LYS A 12 13.40 -6.47 -2.79
N ARG A 13 13.30 -7.33 -3.82
CA ARG A 13 12.47 -8.54 -3.78
C ARG A 13 12.90 -9.41 -2.58
N GLY A 14 11.93 -9.95 -1.85
CA GLY A 14 12.19 -10.79 -0.66
C GLY A 14 12.48 -10.03 0.65
N SER A 15 12.50 -8.69 0.64
CA SER A 15 12.72 -7.87 1.85
C SER A 15 11.59 -7.92 2.88
N GLY A 16 10.40 -8.39 2.50
CA GLY A 16 9.23 -8.45 3.37
C GLY A 16 8.18 -7.36 3.12
N LYS A 17 8.16 -6.71 1.94
CA LYS A 17 7.16 -5.67 1.60
C LYS A 17 5.72 -6.16 1.69
N SER A 18 5.36 -7.17 0.89
CA SER A 18 3.99 -7.73 0.89
C SER A 18 3.64 -8.32 2.26
N LEU A 19 4.62 -8.92 2.98
CA LEU A 19 4.44 -9.33 4.37
C LEU A 19 4.08 -8.16 5.29
N THR A 20 4.76 -7.02 5.13
CA THR A 20 4.51 -5.80 5.90
C THR A 20 3.14 -5.23 5.57
N ALA A 21 2.76 -5.19 4.30
CA ALA A 21 1.44 -4.77 3.86
C ALA A 21 0.33 -5.65 4.45
N THR A 22 0.48 -6.98 4.41
CA THR A 22 -0.44 -7.93 5.05
C THR A 22 -0.50 -7.76 6.57
N LEU A 23 0.64 -7.56 7.23
CA LEU A 23 0.68 -7.29 8.68
C LEU A 23 -0.09 -6.01 9.02
N PHE A 24 0.03 -4.97 8.20
CA PHE A 24 -0.72 -3.73 8.40
C PHE A 24 -2.20 -3.91 8.11
N ALA A 25 -2.57 -4.64 7.06
CA ALA A 25 -3.96 -5.02 6.78
C ALA A 25 -4.62 -5.65 8.01
N LEU A 26 -3.92 -6.57 8.68
CA LEU A 26 -4.39 -7.20 9.92
C LEU A 26 -4.59 -6.18 11.03
N PHE A 27 -3.61 -5.28 11.26
CA PHE A 27 -3.75 -4.25 12.29
C PHE A 27 -4.89 -3.27 12.00
N TYR A 28 -5.13 -2.93 10.74
CA TYR A 28 -6.26 -2.11 10.32
C TYR A 28 -7.59 -2.84 10.53
N LYS A 29 -7.68 -4.12 10.17
CA LYS A 29 -8.85 -4.96 10.46
C LYS A 29 -9.19 -5.00 11.94
N ILE A 30 -8.19 -5.25 12.80
CA ILE A 30 -8.38 -5.27 14.25
C ILE A 30 -8.90 -3.92 14.78
N LYS A 31 -8.53 -2.81 14.13
CA LYS A 31 -9.01 -1.46 14.46
C LYS A 31 -10.37 -1.11 13.85
N GLY A 32 -11.01 -2.05 13.15
CA GLY A 32 -12.32 -1.85 12.53
C GLY A 32 -12.31 -1.09 11.20
N PHE A 33 -11.15 -1.01 10.53
CA PHE A 33 -11.08 -0.42 9.20
C PHE A 33 -11.56 -1.40 8.13
N LYS A 34 -12.22 -0.89 7.10
CA LYS A 34 -12.40 -1.63 5.85
C LYS A 34 -11.06 -1.70 5.11
N VAL A 35 -10.67 -2.89 4.66
CA VAL A 35 -9.41 -3.11 3.93
C VAL A 35 -9.71 -3.35 2.46
N TYR A 36 -9.07 -2.58 1.61
CA TYR A 36 -9.11 -2.75 0.16
C TYR A 36 -7.70 -3.04 -0.36
N SER A 37 -7.59 -3.87 -1.39
CA SER A 37 -6.29 -4.26 -1.94
C SER A 37 -6.38 -4.57 -3.43
N ASN A 38 -5.31 -4.32 -4.19
CA ASN A 38 -5.17 -4.85 -5.55
C ASN A 38 -4.63 -6.30 -5.58
N MET A 39 -4.14 -6.81 -4.47
CA MET A 39 -3.75 -8.22 -4.31
C MET A 39 -5.01 -9.10 -4.19
N GLN A 40 -5.27 -9.99 -5.13
CA GLN A 40 -6.43 -10.91 -5.11
C GLN A 40 -6.27 -12.01 -4.05
N SER A 41 -5.04 -12.42 -3.77
CA SER A 41 -4.77 -13.44 -2.75
C SER A 41 -4.92 -12.95 -1.31
N GLN A 42 -5.10 -11.64 -1.09
CA GLN A 42 -5.17 -11.04 0.23
C GLN A 42 -6.50 -11.36 0.92
N LYS A 43 -6.48 -12.34 1.84
CA LYS A 43 -7.69 -12.82 2.54
C LYS A 43 -8.28 -11.81 3.54
N LEU A 44 -7.51 -10.78 3.89
CA LEU A 44 -7.96 -9.72 4.80
C LEU A 44 -8.73 -8.59 4.09
N ALA A 45 -8.81 -8.60 2.77
CA ALA A 45 -9.53 -7.55 2.02
C ALA A 45 -11.05 -7.74 2.14
N ASP A 46 -11.77 -6.64 2.39
CA ASP A 46 -13.23 -6.53 2.20
C ASP A 46 -13.60 -6.39 0.73
N GLY A 47 -12.67 -5.93 -0.10
CA GLY A 47 -12.85 -5.77 -1.53
C GLY A 47 -11.53 -5.71 -2.26
N HIS A 48 -11.49 -6.33 -3.44
CA HIS A 48 -10.35 -6.25 -4.35
C HIS A 48 -10.61 -5.17 -5.39
N ILE A 49 -9.76 -4.14 -5.43
CA ILE A 49 -9.98 -2.98 -6.28
C ILE A 49 -9.13 -3.09 -7.54
N LYS A 50 -9.80 -3.01 -8.68
CA LYS A 50 -9.24 -2.91 -10.04
C LYS A 50 -9.52 -1.56 -10.73
N ASP A 51 -10.26 -0.69 -10.05
CA ASP A 51 -10.52 0.68 -10.52
C ASP A 51 -10.75 1.54 -9.28
N TYR A 52 -9.68 2.22 -8.89
CA TYR A 52 -9.67 3.06 -7.70
C TYR A 52 -10.58 4.29 -7.89
N ASN A 53 -10.66 4.86 -9.10
CA ASN A 53 -11.49 6.04 -9.41
C ASN A 53 -12.96 5.73 -9.16
N LYS A 54 -13.45 4.63 -9.72
CA LYS A 54 -14.84 4.21 -9.53
C LYS A 54 -15.16 3.90 -8.06
N HIS A 55 -14.21 3.36 -7.31
CA HIS A 55 -14.44 2.96 -5.92
C HIS A 55 -14.43 4.12 -4.93
N PHE A 56 -13.53 5.10 -5.07
CA PHE A 56 -13.31 6.11 -4.04
C PHE A 56 -13.77 7.52 -4.41
N TRP A 57 -14.03 7.81 -5.69
CA TRP A 57 -14.44 9.15 -6.10
C TRP A 57 -15.91 9.46 -5.74
N HIS A 58 -16.76 8.43 -5.75
CA HIS A 58 -18.20 8.53 -5.45
C HIS A 58 -18.58 7.85 -4.13
N ASP A 59 -17.60 7.59 -3.28
CA ASP A 59 -17.82 6.88 -2.03
C ASP A 59 -18.43 7.83 -0.97
N GLU A 60 -19.72 7.66 -0.70
CA GLU A 60 -20.43 8.41 0.35
C GLU A 60 -20.22 7.81 1.74
N ASP A 61 -19.66 6.61 1.84
CA ASP A 61 -19.34 5.98 3.11
C ASP A 61 -18.14 6.69 3.74
N ASN A 62 -18.30 7.25 4.93
CA ASN A 62 -17.20 7.89 5.67
C ASN A 62 -16.54 6.97 6.72
N SER A 63 -16.86 5.68 6.71
CA SER A 63 -16.19 4.70 7.57
C SER A 63 -14.68 4.68 7.31
N PRO A 64 -13.86 4.34 8.33
CA PRO A 64 -12.41 4.31 8.18
C PRO A 64 -12.01 3.18 7.22
N LYS A 65 -11.18 3.52 6.23
CA LYS A 65 -10.71 2.58 5.20
C LYS A 65 -9.20 2.60 5.09
N VAL A 66 -8.63 1.50 4.65
CA VAL A 66 -7.24 1.44 4.18
C VAL A 66 -7.22 0.82 2.78
N LEU A 67 -6.48 1.44 1.88
CA LEU A 67 -6.17 0.92 0.56
C LEU A 67 -4.72 0.44 0.52
N ILE A 68 -4.52 -0.79 0.07
CA ILE A 68 -3.21 -1.39 -0.12
C ILE A 68 -2.95 -1.56 -1.61
N ILE A 69 -1.88 -0.94 -2.10
CA ILE A 69 -1.46 -0.99 -3.49
C ILE A 69 -0.10 -1.71 -3.54
N ASP A 70 -0.12 -3.01 -3.79
CA ASP A 70 1.10 -3.80 -3.97
C ASP A 70 1.66 -3.62 -5.38
N GLU A 71 2.98 -3.54 -5.51
CA GLU A 71 3.69 -3.31 -6.78
C GLU A 71 3.20 -2.07 -7.56
N ALA A 72 2.95 -0.97 -6.85
CA ALA A 72 2.31 0.22 -7.37
C ALA A 72 3.02 0.88 -8.56
N GLN A 73 4.28 0.53 -8.86
CA GLN A 73 4.94 0.96 -10.09
C GLN A 73 4.20 0.52 -11.37
N LYS A 74 3.25 -0.43 -11.29
CA LYS A 74 2.41 -0.85 -12.41
C LYS A 74 1.30 0.15 -12.73
N ASP A 75 0.71 0.74 -11.69
CA ASP A 75 -0.44 1.65 -11.81
C ASP A 75 -0.03 3.13 -11.65
N LEU A 76 1.13 3.40 -11.04
CA LEU A 76 1.67 4.74 -10.76
C LEU A 76 3.06 4.93 -11.39
N ASP A 77 3.31 4.33 -12.57
CA ASP A 77 4.60 4.48 -13.26
C ASP A 77 4.86 5.97 -13.56
N SER A 78 5.96 6.50 -13.06
CA SER A 78 6.40 7.89 -13.28
C SER A 78 6.52 8.28 -14.76
N ARG A 79 6.67 7.29 -15.66
CA ARG A 79 6.75 7.51 -17.12
C ARG A 79 5.39 7.68 -17.79
N ARG A 80 4.29 7.46 -17.07
CA ARG A 80 2.91 7.64 -17.55
C ARG A 80 2.18 8.79 -16.84
N ALA A 81 2.91 9.72 -16.20
CA ALA A 81 2.35 10.82 -15.39
C ALA A 81 1.30 11.73 -16.08
N MET A 82 1.13 11.64 -17.40
CA MET A 82 0.13 12.36 -18.19
C MET A 82 -1.03 11.50 -18.70
N SER A 83 -1.11 10.20 -18.36
CA SER A 83 -2.32 9.42 -18.66
C SER A 83 -3.46 9.79 -17.70
N ASP A 84 -4.69 9.83 -18.21
CA ASP A 84 -5.89 10.14 -17.42
C ASP A 84 -6.03 9.23 -16.19
N ASP A 85 -5.61 7.97 -16.31
CA ASP A 85 -5.62 7.00 -15.21
C ASP A 85 -4.63 7.38 -14.09
N ASN A 86 -3.38 7.75 -14.43
CA ASN A 86 -2.40 8.21 -13.43
C ASN A 86 -2.85 9.49 -12.73
N ILE A 87 -3.50 10.40 -13.47
CA ILE A 87 -4.06 11.64 -12.93
C ILE A 87 -5.19 11.31 -11.94
N GLY A 88 -6.09 10.39 -12.31
CA GLY A 88 -7.15 9.91 -11.43
C GLY A 88 -6.61 9.30 -10.13
N TYR A 89 -5.66 8.38 -10.22
CA TYR A 89 -5.07 7.75 -9.03
C TYR A 89 -4.34 8.75 -8.13
N THR A 90 -3.55 9.65 -8.72
CA THR A 90 -2.87 10.70 -7.96
C THR A 90 -3.87 11.62 -7.26
N ASN A 91 -4.99 11.95 -7.91
CA ASN A 91 -6.04 12.76 -7.31
C ASN A 91 -6.73 12.05 -6.14
N ILE A 92 -6.97 10.74 -6.20
CA ILE A 92 -7.51 9.98 -5.06
C ILE A 92 -6.52 10.00 -3.90
N ILE A 93 -5.25 9.76 -4.16
CA ILE A 93 -4.22 9.75 -3.12
C ILE A 93 -4.14 11.13 -2.46
N ALA A 94 -4.16 12.20 -3.25
CA ALA A 94 -4.19 13.58 -2.74
C ALA A 94 -5.44 13.90 -1.92
N GLN A 95 -6.58 13.26 -2.23
CA GLN A 95 -7.84 13.44 -1.52
C GLN A 95 -8.09 12.40 -0.42
N SER A 96 -7.15 11.51 -0.14
CA SER A 96 -7.27 10.43 0.84
C SER A 96 -7.74 10.88 2.24
N ARG A 97 -7.26 12.05 2.69
CA ARG A 97 -7.70 12.69 3.96
C ARG A 97 -9.19 13.03 3.95
N LYS A 98 -9.73 13.46 2.81
CA LYS A 98 -11.17 13.80 2.64
C LYS A 98 -12.08 12.58 2.75
N ASN A 99 -11.56 11.40 2.41
CA ASN A 99 -12.32 10.15 2.33
C ASN A 99 -12.06 9.20 3.51
N ASN A 100 -11.43 9.68 4.60
CA ASN A 100 -11.02 8.87 5.76
C ASN A 100 -10.21 7.60 5.36
N LEU A 101 -9.43 7.73 4.28
CA LEU A 101 -8.74 6.65 3.61
C LEU A 101 -7.25 6.69 3.93
N ASP A 102 -6.74 5.68 4.63
CA ASP A 102 -5.30 5.43 4.71
C ASP A 102 -4.83 4.71 3.44
N ILE A 103 -3.60 4.96 3.02
CA ILE A 103 -3.04 4.34 1.82
C ILE A 103 -1.68 3.74 2.15
N ILE A 104 -1.50 2.47 1.78
CA ILE A 104 -0.24 1.75 1.88
C ILE A 104 0.18 1.38 0.46
N ILE A 105 1.36 1.84 0.07
CA ILE A 105 1.93 1.58 -1.24
C ILE A 105 3.14 0.67 -1.06
N THR A 106 3.29 -0.35 -1.90
CA THR A 106 4.55 -1.09 -2.00
C THR A 106 5.22 -0.87 -3.35
N SER A 107 6.54 -0.72 -3.35
CA SER A 107 7.32 -0.70 -4.60
C SER A 107 8.74 -1.22 -4.42
N THR A 108 9.38 -1.63 -5.50
CA THR A 108 10.79 -2.04 -5.49
C THR A 108 11.75 -0.86 -5.44
N ARG A 109 11.40 0.28 -6.06
CA ARG A 109 12.22 1.50 -6.10
C ARG A 109 11.35 2.74 -5.99
N TYR A 110 11.80 3.67 -5.16
CA TYR A 110 11.16 4.97 -4.96
C TYR A 110 10.98 5.76 -6.27
N HIS A 111 12.02 5.84 -7.11
CA HIS A 111 11.99 6.63 -8.35
C HIS A 111 11.01 6.16 -9.42
N ASN A 112 10.44 4.97 -9.27
CA ASN A 112 9.48 4.44 -10.25
C ASN A 112 8.05 4.96 -10.00
N ILE A 113 7.82 5.65 -8.89
CA ILE A 113 6.51 6.20 -8.53
C ILE A 113 6.45 7.68 -8.87
N ASP A 114 5.28 8.12 -9.34
CA ASP A 114 4.97 9.52 -9.65
C ASP A 114 5.42 10.46 -8.52
N VAL A 115 6.07 11.56 -8.90
CA VAL A 115 6.62 12.55 -7.95
C VAL A 115 5.54 13.16 -7.06
N ARG A 116 4.33 13.37 -7.59
CA ARG A 116 3.22 13.96 -6.83
C ARG A 116 2.78 13.06 -5.69
N VAL A 117 2.82 11.74 -5.89
CA VAL A 117 2.54 10.76 -4.82
C VAL A 117 3.67 10.76 -3.80
N ARG A 118 4.92 10.87 -4.26
CA ARG A 118 6.11 10.88 -3.39
C ARG A 118 6.14 12.07 -2.46
N ASP A 119 5.75 13.26 -2.94
CA ASP A 119 5.76 14.51 -2.18
C ASP A 119 4.73 14.57 -1.04
N ILE A 120 3.76 13.65 -1.02
CA ILE A 120 2.69 13.60 0.00
C ILE A 120 2.77 12.36 0.90
N VAL A 121 3.87 11.59 0.81
CA VAL A 121 4.10 10.43 1.70
C VAL A 121 4.44 10.91 3.10
N ASP A 122 3.73 10.40 4.11
CA ASP A 122 4.01 10.73 5.51
C ASP A 122 5.15 9.86 6.08
N TYR A 123 5.26 8.60 5.66
CA TYR A 123 6.31 7.68 6.11
C TYR A 123 6.81 6.75 5.02
N TYR A 124 8.13 6.58 4.96
CA TYR A 124 8.78 5.49 4.24
C TYR A 124 9.13 4.36 5.19
N ILE A 125 8.85 3.12 4.77
CA ILE A 125 9.18 1.92 5.54
C ILE A 125 10.09 1.03 4.71
N LEU A 126 11.28 0.74 5.27
CA LEU A 126 12.19 -0.28 4.75
C LEU A 126 12.04 -1.55 5.58
N PRO A 127 11.45 -2.63 5.05
CA PRO A 127 11.39 -3.90 5.74
C PRO A 127 12.68 -4.71 5.52
N HIS A 128 13.06 -5.46 6.55
CA HIS A 128 14.10 -6.47 6.50
C HIS A 128 13.58 -7.75 7.16
N PHE A 129 13.26 -8.75 6.35
CA PHE A 129 12.75 -10.04 6.83
C PHE A 129 13.85 -11.10 6.94
N ASN A 130 14.15 -11.49 8.17
CA ASN A 130 15.00 -12.64 8.48
C ASN A 130 14.16 -13.91 8.52
N LYS A 131 14.17 -14.65 7.40
CA LYS A 131 13.45 -15.93 7.23
C LYS A 131 13.89 -17.02 8.20
N LYS A 132 15.16 -17.05 8.62
CA LYS A 132 15.70 -18.09 9.50
C LYS A 132 15.05 -18.04 10.88
N ASN A 133 14.80 -16.82 11.36
CA ASN A 133 14.28 -16.57 12.70
C ASN A 133 12.83 -16.05 12.69
N ASN A 134 12.21 -15.95 11.51
CA ASN A 134 10.90 -15.31 11.30
C ASN A 134 10.77 -13.92 11.94
N ILE A 135 11.81 -13.10 11.82
CA ILE A 135 11.83 -11.73 12.37
C ILE A 135 11.71 -10.73 11.22
N LEU A 136 10.67 -9.88 11.28
CA LEU A 136 10.52 -8.72 10.41
C LEU A 136 10.93 -7.46 11.17
N THR A 137 12.00 -6.82 10.69
CA THR A 137 12.43 -5.51 11.18
C THR A 137 11.93 -4.43 10.22
N LEU A 138 11.28 -3.40 10.74
CA LEU A 138 10.77 -2.27 9.98
C LEU A 138 11.50 -1.00 10.41
N TYR A 139 12.16 -0.35 9.47
CA TYR A 139 12.78 0.97 9.65
C TYR A 139 11.85 2.03 9.06
N TYR A 140 11.37 2.94 9.90
CA TYR A 140 10.48 4.03 9.52
C TYR A 140 11.30 5.30 9.35
N TYR A 141 11.13 5.93 8.20
CA TYR A 141 11.66 7.24 7.89
C TYR A 141 10.48 8.19 7.67
N ASP A 142 10.64 9.45 8.07
CA ASP A 142 9.68 10.51 7.74
C ASP A 142 9.95 11.09 6.34
N ASP A 143 9.21 12.14 5.99
CA ASP A 143 9.33 12.88 4.72
C ASP A 143 10.71 13.52 4.53
N SER A 144 11.38 13.90 5.63
CA SER A 144 12.76 14.40 5.63
C SER A 144 13.83 13.30 5.44
N GLN A 145 13.40 12.03 5.32
CA GLN A 145 14.25 10.84 5.24
C GLN A 145 15.08 10.59 6.49
N GLU A 146 14.65 11.11 7.65
CA GLU A 146 15.27 10.81 8.93
C GLU A 146 14.69 9.52 9.52
N LEU A 147 15.56 8.68 10.08
CA LEU A 147 15.11 7.45 10.74
C LEU A 147 14.42 7.80 12.06
N VAL A 148 13.10 7.68 12.09
CA VAL A 148 12.29 8.04 13.26
C VAL A 148 11.95 6.85 14.15
N LYS A 149 11.96 5.63 13.60
CA LYS A 149 11.54 4.44 14.37
C LYS A 149 12.07 3.14 13.81
N ILE A 150 12.38 2.20 14.71
CA ILE A 150 12.60 0.79 14.37
C ILE A 150 11.57 -0.06 15.12
N LYS A 151 10.97 -1.03 14.44
CA LYS A 151 10.12 -2.05 15.06
C LYS A 151 10.54 -3.44 14.65
N ASN A 152 10.50 -4.37 15.59
CA ASN A 152 10.73 -5.78 15.33
C ASN A 152 9.44 -6.56 15.61
N TYR A 153 9.10 -7.46 14.69
CA TYR A 153 7.96 -8.35 14.81
C TYR A 153 8.43 -9.78 14.63
N HIS A 154 8.05 -10.65 15.57
CA HIS A 154 8.10 -12.08 15.33
C HIS A 154 6.87 -12.47 14.49
N ILE A 155 7.11 -13.09 13.35
CA ILE A 155 6.09 -13.35 12.35
C ILE A 155 5.60 -14.80 12.52
N PRO A 156 4.33 -15.01 12.89
CA PRO A 156 3.80 -16.35 12.97
C PRO A 156 3.58 -16.92 11.56
N ASN A 157 3.73 -18.24 11.41
CA ASN A 157 3.64 -18.91 10.10
C ASN A 157 2.28 -18.71 9.43
N TRP A 158 1.18 -18.65 10.19
CA TRP A 158 -0.16 -18.45 9.66
C TRP A 158 -0.33 -17.11 8.93
N LEU A 159 0.52 -16.10 9.20
CA LEU A 159 0.46 -14.82 8.49
C LEU A 159 0.80 -14.98 6.99
N PHE A 160 1.61 -15.99 6.65
CA PHE A 160 1.90 -16.32 5.24
C PHE A 160 0.73 -17.00 4.53
N GLU A 161 -0.26 -17.50 5.26
CA GLU A 161 -1.46 -18.11 4.67
C GLU A 161 -2.50 -17.06 4.25
N LEU A 162 -2.30 -15.79 4.60
CA LEU A 162 -3.22 -14.69 4.31
C LEU A 162 -2.98 -14.03 2.95
N TYR A 163 -1.90 -14.37 2.26
CA TYR A 163 -1.54 -13.79 0.96
C TYR A 163 -0.58 -14.67 0.17
N ASP A 164 -0.54 -14.51 -1.15
CA ASP A 164 0.42 -15.18 -2.03
C ASP A 164 1.51 -14.20 -2.49
N THR A 165 2.74 -14.43 -2.04
CA THR A 165 3.92 -13.61 -2.44
C THR A 165 4.30 -13.71 -3.92
N THR A 166 3.77 -14.69 -4.65
CA THR A 166 4.12 -14.97 -6.05
C THR A 166 3.05 -14.50 -7.03
N GLU A 167 1.95 -13.96 -6.51
CA GLU A 167 0.85 -13.42 -7.29
C GLU A 167 1.34 -12.35 -8.28
N LYS A 168 0.85 -12.43 -9.52
CA LYS A 168 1.08 -11.38 -10.52
C LYS A 168 -0.01 -10.32 -10.39
N ILE A 169 0.37 -9.14 -9.93
CA ILE A 169 -0.52 -7.97 -10.00
C ILE A 169 -0.68 -7.53 -11.45
N LEU A 170 -1.92 -7.47 -11.95
CA LEU A 170 -2.22 -6.99 -13.30
C LEU A 170 -2.50 -5.48 -13.25
N PRO A 171 -2.03 -4.68 -14.23
CA PRO A 171 -2.37 -3.26 -14.31
C PRO A 171 -3.84 -3.09 -14.71
N ASP A 172 -4.49 -2.05 -14.18
CA ASP A 172 -5.90 -1.72 -14.47
C ASP A 172 -6.18 -1.54 -15.98
N THR A 173 -5.17 -1.16 -16.80
CA THR A 173 -5.34 -0.91 -18.25
C THR A 173 -5.56 -2.16 -19.11
N PHE A 174 -5.40 -3.38 -18.57
CA PHE A 174 -5.47 -4.62 -19.36
C PHE A 174 -6.87 -5.24 -19.47
N GLU A 175 -7.87 -4.72 -18.75
CA GLU A 175 -9.25 -5.27 -18.75
C GLU A 175 -10.29 -4.31 -19.35
N ARG A 176 -9.86 -3.33 -20.16
CA ARG A 176 -10.79 -2.53 -20.98
C ARG A 176 -11.19 -3.31 -22.23
N ASP A 177 -12.17 -4.19 -22.06
CA ASP A 177 -13.02 -4.68 -23.15
C ASP A 177 -14.12 -3.64 -23.49
#